data_AF-A0A7C7L537-F1
#
_entry.id   AF-A0A7C7L537-F1
#
_cell.length_a   1.000
_cell.length_b   1.000
_cell.length_c   1.000
_cell.angle_alpha   90.00
_cell.angle_beta   90.00
_cell.angle_gamma   90.00
#
_symmetry.space_group_name_H-M   'P 1'
#
loop_
_entity.id
_entity.type
_entity.pdbx_description
1 polymer ?
#
loop_
_entity_poly.entity_id
_entity_poly.type
_entity_poly.pdbx_seq_one_letter_code
_entity_poly.pdbx_strand_id
1 'polypeptide(L)'
;MKIKLFLFPKILLVSLLVSLVPHGCTKEDDSYLVNNEVLLPANAFKNKLKTDQQYAAILHANLFQQALSANELYDIAQCIESIGDKEVAREVIISNFMNKQGVQMPTDSVMRADIDGFVFDTYRRFLVREPTEAEITYFRNYILSDPNVTPELVYFSFALSNEYLFY
;
A
#
# COMPACT_ATOMS: atom_id res chain seq x y z
N MET A 1 -10.47 -61.30 -62.78
CA MET A 1 -9.79 -60.00 -62.64
C MET A 1 -9.54 -59.75 -61.15
N LYS A 2 -8.34 -60.09 -60.64
CA LYS A 2 -7.96 -59.93 -59.22
C LYS A 2 -7.35 -58.56 -59.01
N ILE A 3 -8.09 -57.61 -58.45
CA ILE A 3 -7.61 -56.25 -58.16
C ILE A 3 -7.28 -56.14 -56.66
N LYS A 4 -5.97 -56.03 -56.40
CA LYS A 4 -5.31 -55.31 -55.31
C LYS A 4 -5.74 -55.62 -53.86
N LEU A 5 -5.27 -56.74 -53.34
CA LEU A 5 -5.14 -57.00 -51.90
C LEU A 5 -3.75 -56.56 -51.37
N PHE A 6 -3.31 -55.33 -51.69
CA PHE A 6 -2.00 -54.81 -51.24
C PHE A 6 -2.06 -53.36 -50.73
N LEU A 7 -3.22 -52.69 -50.77
CA LEU A 7 -3.39 -51.31 -50.31
C LEU A 7 -3.81 -51.18 -48.83
N PHE A 8 -4.37 -52.23 -48.23
CA PHE A 8 -4.88 -52.21 -46.85
C PHE A 8 -3.84 -51.96 -45.74
N PRO A 9 -2.60 -52.48 -45.77
CA PRO A 9 -1.67 -52.29 -44.65
C PRO A 9 -1.09 -50.86 -44.61
N LYS A 10 -1.06 -50.16 -45.75
CA LYS A 10 -0.56 -48.76 -45.82
C LYS A 10 -1.58 -47.76 -45.28
N ILE A 11 -2.88 -48.02 -45.47
CA ILE A 11 -3.96 -47.16 -44.97
C ILE A 11 -4.06 -47.27 -43.43
N LEU A 12 -3.84 -48.47 -42.88
CA LEU A 12 -3.84 -48.69 -41.43
C LEU A 12 -2.62 -48.04 -40.74
N LEU A 13 -1.45 -48.05 -41.41
CA LEU A 13 -0.23 -47.42 -40.89
C LEU A 13 -0.31 -45.88 -40.91
N VAL A 14 -0.98 -45.30 -41.92
CA VAL A 14 -1.25 -43.86 -41.99
C VAL A 14 -2.27 -43.43 -40.92
N SER A 15 -3.29 -44.24 -40.66
CA SER A 15 -4.25 -44.00 -39.57
C SER A 15 -3.58 -43.98 -38.19
N LEU A 16 -2.58 -44.84 -37.97
CA LEU A 16 -1.86 -44.91 -36.70
C LEU A 16 -0.87 -43.74 -36.52
N LEU A 17 -0.25 -43.25 -37.60
CA LEU A 17 0.63 -42.08 -37.55
C LEU A 17 -0.13 -40.77 -37.31
N VAL A 18 -1.38 -40.65 -37.76
CA VAL A 18 -2.21 -39.46 -37.55
C VAL A 18 -2.71 -39.36 -36.09
N SER A 19 -2.85 -40.48 -35.38
CA SER A 19 -3.22 -40.48 -33.95
C SER A 19 -2.08 -40.07 -33.00
N LEU A 20 -0.87 -39.89 -33.51
CA LEU A 20 0.34 -39.54 -32.73
C LEU A 20 0.66 -38.02 -32.76
N VAL A 21 -0.24 -37.17 -33.25
CA VAL A 21 -0.06 -35.72 -33.13
C VAL A 21 -0.12 -35.35 -31.64
N PRO A 22 0.97 -34.84 -31.05
CA PRO A 22 0.97 -34.47 -29.65
C PRO A 22 -0.02 -33.32 -29.46
N HIS A 23 -0.93 -33.49 -28.51
CA HIS A 23 -1.64 -32.37 -27.90
C HIS A 23 -0.58 -31.57 -27.13
N GLY A 24 0.07 -30.64 -27.83
CA GLY A 24 0.97 -29.70 -27.22
C GLY A 24 0.21 -28.95 -26.14
N CYS A 25 0.74 -28.98 -24.92
CA CYS A 25 0.25 -28.14 -23.83
C CYS A 25 0.41 -26.69 -24.29
N THR A 26 -0.69 -26.04 -24.67
CA THR A 26 -0.70 -24.59 -24.85
C THR A 26 -0.46 -24.02 -23.47
N LYS A 27 0.58 -23.20 -23.32
CA LYS A 27 0.77 -22.37 -22.12
C LYS A 27 -0.58 -21.74 -21.81
N GLU A 28 -1.11 -21.99 -20.62
CA GLU A 28 -2.33 -21.31 -20.19
C GLU A 28 -2.05 -19.83 -20.33
N ASP A 29 -2.95 -19.14 -21.04
CA ASP A 29 -2.89 -17.70 -21.13
C ASP A 29 -3.31 -17.22 -19.74
N ASP A 30 -2.33 -17.12 -18.84
CA ASP A 30 -2.46 -16.45 -17.55
C ASP A 30 -2.70 -14.97 -17.87
N SER A 31 -3.88 -14.65 -18.39
CA SER A 31 -4.40 -13.31 -18.34
C SER A 31 -4.62 -13.07 -16.85
N TYR A 32 -3.59 -12.52 -16.20
CA TYR A 32 -3.76 -11.89 -14.91
C TYR A 32 -4.95 -10.95 -15.09
N LEU A 33 -6.06 -11.25 -14.42
CA LEU A 33 -7.21 -10.36 -14.35
C LEU A 33 -6.78 -9.15 -13.52
N VAL A 34 -5.95 -8.31 -14.13
CA VAL A 34 -5.61 -7.00 -13.60
C VAL A 34 -6.84 -6.16 -13.84
N ASN A 35 -7.58 -5.87 -12.77
CA ASN A 35 -8.66 -4.90 -12.85
C ASN A 35 -8.07 -3.58 -13.37
N ASN A 36 -8.62 -3.08 -14.47
CA ASN A 36 -8.20 -1.80 -15.03
C ASN A 36 -8.74 -0.70 -14.14
N GLU A 37 -7.87 -0.11 -13.32
CA GLU A 37 -8.20 1.04 -12.49
C GLU A 37 -7.66 2.33 -13.12
N VAL A 38 -8.42 3.42 -12.97
CA VAL A 38 -7.98 4.75 -13.43
C VAL A 38 -6.91 5.27 -12.48
N LEU A 39 -5.66 5.32 -12.95
CA LEU A 39 -4.55 5.89 -12.18
C LEU A 39 -4.55 7.42 -12.30
N LEU A 40 -4.80 8.11 -11.19
CA LEU A 40 -4.51 9.54 -11.07
C LEU A 40 -2.99 9.73 -10.89
N PRO A 41 -2.40 10.82 -11.41
CA PRO A 41 -0.97 11.08 -11.23
C PRO A 41 -0.62 11.31 -9.76
N ALA A 42 0.37 10.57 -9.26
CA ALA A 42 0.87 10.67 -7.88
C ALA A 42 1.71 11.94 -7.69
N ASN A 43 1.06 13.10 -7.63
CA ASN A 43 1.79 14.37 -7.63
C ASN A 43 1.40 15.21 -6.41
N ALA A 44 2.04 14.96 -5.27
CA ALA A 44 2.41 16.06 -4.40
C ALA A 44 3.87 16.36 -4.74
N PHE A 45 4.14 17.51 -5.38
CA PHE A 45 5.49 17.96 -5.75
C PHE A 45 6.30 18.31 -4.50
N LYS A 46 6.47 17.33 -3.61
CA LYS A 46 7.03 17.51 -2.30
C LYS A 46 8.54 17.39 -2.38
N ASN A 47 9.23 18.50 -2.52
CA ASN A 47 10.67 18.54 -2.74
C ASN A 47 11.43 19.24 -1.62
N LYS A 48 10.72 19.79 -0.63
CA LYS A 48 11.34 20.49 0.49
C LYS A 48 11.23 19.67 1.77
N LEU A 49 12.37 19.21 2.26
CA LEU A 49 12.44 18.51 3.54
C LEU A 49 11.99 19.43 4.68
N LYS A 50 11.10 18.91 5.54
CA LYS A 50 10.68 19.57 6.77
C LYS A 50 11.85 19.66 7.75
N THR A 51 11.94 20.77 8.48
CA THR A 51 12.82 20.84 9.66
C THR A 51 12.26 19.97 10.78
N ASP A 52 13.08 19.59 11.76
CA ASP A 52 12.64 18.76 12.89
C ASP A 52 11.52 19.44 13.70
N GLN A 53 11.55 20.76 13.83
CA GLN A 53 10.44 21.54 14.38
C GLN A 53 9.18 21.44 13.52
N GLN A 54 9.28 21.60 12.20
CA GLN A 54 8.11 21.48 11.32
C GLN A 54 7.51 20.06 11.39
N TYR A 55 8.36 19.04 11.41
CA TYR A 55 7.92 17.66 11.58
C TYR A 55 7.15 17.49 12.90
N ALA A 56 7.72 17.89 14.03
CA ALA A 56 7.10 17.73 15.35
C ALA A 56 5.78 18.50 15.49
N ALA A 57 5.74 19.75 15.00
CA ALA A 57 4.54 20.56 15.01
C ALA A 57 3.40 19.94 14.19
N ILE A 58 3.69 19.49 12.96
CA ILE A 58 2.70 18.88 12.07
C ILE A 58 2.24 17.52 12.61
N LEU A 59 3.16 16.70 13.12
CA LEU A 59 2.83 15.42 13.77
C LEU A 59 1.85 15.61 14.92
N HIS A 60 2.12 16.55 15.82
CA HIS A 60 1.24 16.81 16.94
C HIS A 60 -0.11 17.37 16.48
N ALA A 61 -0.13 18.28 15.50
CA ALA A 61 -1.37 18.77 14.92
C ALA A 61 -2.20 17.64 14.29
N ASN A 62 -1.58 16.72 13.57
CA ASN A 62 -2.29 15.61 12.94
C ASN A 62 -2.84 14.60 13.96
N LEU A 63 -2.07 14.29 15.00
CA LEU A 63 -2.50 13.33 16.02
C LEU A 63 -3.47 13.91 17.04
N PHE A 64 -3.29 15.15 17.49
CA PHE A 64 -4.08 15.73 18.59
C PHE A 64 -5.02 16.86 18.16
N GLN A 65 -4.93 17.33 16.92
CA GLN A 65 -5.65 18.51 16.43
C GLN A 65 -5.35 19.77 17.27
N GLN A 66 -4.13 19.85 17.80
CA GLN A 66 -3.67 20.91 18.69
C GLN A 66 -2.23 21.32 18.34
N ALA A 67 -1.89 22.58 18.58
CA ALA A 67 -0.52 23.06 18.45
C ALA A 67 0.32 22.68 19.69
N LEU A 68 1.60 22.35 19.48
CA LEU A 68 2.58 22.26 20.56
C LEU A 68 2.89 23.64 21.11
N SER A 69 3.23 23.72 22.40
CA SER A 69 3.84 24.93 22.94
C SER A 69 5.24 25.15 22.34
N ALA A 70 5.71 26.40 22.33
CA ALA A 70 7.04 26.73 21.81
C ALA A 70 8.18 25.97 22.51
N ASN A 71 8.04 25.74 23.83
CA ASN A 71 9.02 25.00 24.62
C ASN A 71 9.04 23.51 24.24
N GLU A 72 7.87 22.86 24.19
CA GLU A 72 7.80 21.44 23.81
C GLU A 72 8.31 21.21 22.38
N LEU A 73 7.98 22.13 21.46
CA LEU A 73 8.47 22.08 20.08
C LEU A 73 10.00 22.15 20.01
N TYR A 74 10.59 23.04 20.80
CA TYR A 74 12.04 23.19 20.88
C TYR A 74 12.68 21.91 21.46
N ASP A 75 12.14 21.40 22.56
CA ASP A 75 12.67 20.22 23.24
C ASP A 75 12.62 18.97 22.36
N ILE A 76 11.51 18.74 21.65
CA ILE A 76 11.38 17.62 20.71
C ILE A 76 12.38 17.76 19.56
N ALA A 77 12.55 18.95 18.99
CA ALA A 77 13.50 19.16 17.92
C ALA A 77 14.95 18.92 18.39
N GLN A 78 15.32 19.37 19.60
CA GLN A 78 16.64 19.07 20.17
C GLN A 78 16.83 17.56 20.42
N CYS A 79 15.78 16.86 20.84
CA CYS A 79 15.82 15.41 21.00
C CYS A 79 16.12 14.71 19.66
N ILE A 80 15.44 15.08 18.57
CA ILE A 80 15.70 14.52 17.24
C ILE A 80 17.13 14.83 16.79
N GLU A 81 17.60 16.08 16.93
CA GLU A 81 18.95 16.47 16.53
C GLU A 81 20.06 15.78 17.34
N SER A 82 19.77 15.40 18.59
CA SER A 82 20.74 14.71 19.45
C SER A 82 20.98 13.24 19.06
N ILE A 83 20.13 12.68 18.20
CA ILE A 83 20.18 11.28 17.78
C ILE A 83 20.67 11.23 16.32
N GLY A 84 21.76 10.49 16.08
CA GLY A 84 22.34 10.37 14.74
C GLY A 84 21.38 9.72 13.73
N ASP A 85 20.60 8.73 14.18
CA ASP A 85 19.53 8.14 13.40
C ASP A 85 18.20 8.86 13.66
N LYS A 86 17.89 9.82 12.78
CA LYS A 86 16.65 10.60 12.89
C LYS A 86 15.39 9.78 12.62
N GLU A 87 15.47 8.65 11.93
CA GLU A 87 14.30 7.79 11.68
C GLU A 87 13.89 7.09 12.98
N VAL A 88 14.85 6.48 13.67
CA VAL A 88 14.62 5.88 15.00
C VAL A 88 14.13 6.93 16.01
N ALA A 89 14.68 8.14 15.98
CA ALA A 89 14.20 9.24 16.84
C ALA A 89 12.70 9.54 16.59
N ARG A 90 12.30 9.59 15.31
CA ARG A 90 10.90 9.85 14.92
C ARG A 90 9.98 8.70 15.31
N GLU A 91 10.38 7.44 15.11
CA GLU A 91 9.61 6.27 15.56
C GLU A 91 9.30 6.33 17.05
N VAL A 92 10.29 6.66 17.87
CA VAL A 92 10.14 6.78 19.33
C VAL A 92 9.20 7.93 19.68
N ILE A 93 9.28 9.06 18.99
CA ILE A 93 8.38 10.21 19.20
C ILE A 93 6.94 9.85 18.83
N ILE A 94 6.73 9.24 17.66
CA ILE A 94 5.40 8.78 17.23
C ILE A 94 4.84 7.81 18.26
N SER A 95 5.62 6.81 18.67
CA SER A 95 5.21 5.83 19.68
C SER A 95 4.84 6.50 21.00
N ASN A 96 5.65 7.45 21.49
CA ASN A 96 5.33 8.21 22.70
C ASN A 96 4.03 9.00 22.56
N PHE A 97 3.77 9.63 21.41
CA PHE A 97 2.53 10.35 21.16
C PHE A 97 1.32 9.43 21.06
N MET A 98 1.41 8.28 20.39
CA MET A 98 0.32 7.31 20.32
C MET A 98 -0.07 6.75 21.70
N ASN A 99 0.88 6.67 22.62
CA ASN A 99 0.63 6.25 24.01
C ASN A 99 0.07 7.36 24.92
N LYS A 100 -0.06 8.61 24.43
CA LYS A 100 -0.68 9.71 25.19
C LYS A 100 -2.20 9.74 24.98
N GLN A 101 -2.93 10.18 26.01
CA GLN A 101 -4.35 10.45 25.87
C GLN A 101 -4.60 11.64 24.93
N GLY A 102 -5.74 11.61 24.22
CA GLY A 102 -6.19 12.72 23.38
C GLY A 102 -5.86 12.59 21.89
N VAL A 103 -5.18 11.51 21.47
CA VAL A 103 -5.01 11.20 20.05
C VAL A 103 -6.38 11.05 19.39
N GLN A 104 -6.58 11.83 18.33
CA GLN A 104 -7.81 11.89 17.54
C GLN A 104 -7.72 10.87 16.41
N MET A 105 -8.22 9.66 16.66
CA MET A 105 -8.17 8.55 15.70
C MET A 105 -9.48 7.75 15.77
N PRO A 106 -10.00 7.25 14.64
CA PRO A 106 -11.17 6.38 14.67
C PRO A 106 -10.87 5.07 15.41
N THR A 107 -11.92 4.42 15.90
CA THR A 107 -11.81 3.05 16.42
C THR A 107 -11.68 2.05 15.27
N ASP A 108 -11.19 0.84 15.57
CA ASP A 108 -11.11 -0.23 14.57
C ASP A 108 -12.47 -0.53 13.92
N SER A 109 -13.55 -0.52 14.71
CA SER A 109 -14.90 -0.71 14.18
C SER A 109 -15.33 0.40 13.22
N VAL A 110 -14.93 1.65 13.45
CA VAL A 110 -15.26 2.77 12.55
C VAL A 110 -14.46 2.67 11.26
N MET A 111 -13.16 2.37 11.34
CA MET A 111 -12.33 2.12 10.17
C MET A 111 -12.87 0.97 9.31
N ARG A 112 -13.26 -0.15 9.93
CA ARG A 112 -13.76 -1.32 9.20
C ARG A 112 -15.17 -1.15 8.63
N ALA A 113 -15.96 -0.20 9.17
CA ALA A 113 -17.26 0.14 8.61
C ALA A 113 -17.16 0.90 7.28
N ASP A 114 -16.09 1.69 7.09
CA ASP A 114 -15.80 2.43 5.86
C ASP A 114 -14.28 2.59 5.66
N ILE A 115 -13.66 1.58 5.06
CA ILE A 115 -12.20 1.56 4.85
C ILE A 115 -11.79 2.64 3.85
N ASP A 116 -12.58 2.84 2.79
CA ASP A 116 -12.25 3.82 1.75
C ASP A 116 -12.28 5.23 2.33
N GLY A 117 -13.35 5.58 3.07
CA GLY A 117 -13.45 6.86 3.78
C GLY A 117 -12.29 7.07 4.76
N PHE A 118 -11.92 6.03 5.52
CA PHE A 118 -10.76 6.08 6.41
C PHE A 118 -9.45 6.36 5.65
N VAL A 119 -9.22 5.71 4.51
CA VAL A 119 -8.01 5.93 3.69
C VAL A 119 -8.00 7.36 3.15
N PHE A 120 -9.10 7.84 2.58
CA PHE A 120 -9.25 9.23 2.13
C PHE A 120 -8.92 10.24 3.24
N ASP A 121 -9.50 10.07 4.43
CA ASP A 121 -9.25 10.95 5.57
C ASP A 121 -7.79 10.91 6.04
N THR A 122 -7.17 9.74 6.03
CA THR A 122 -5.77 9.55 6.43
C THR A 122 -4.81 10.24 5.45
N TYR A 123 -5.02 10.06 4.14
CA TYR A 123 -4.23 10.72 3.10
C TYR A 123 -4.36 12.25 3.18
N ARG A 124 -5.56 12.77 3.37
CA ARG A 124 -5.76 14.23 3.53
C ARG A 124 -5.07 14.76 4.77
N ARG A 125 -5.21 14.07 5.90
CA ARG A 125 -4.64 14.49 7.18
C ARG A 125 -3.12 14.49 7.16
N PHE A 126 -2.50 13.38 6.76
CA PHE A 126 -1.04 13.24 6.85
C PHE A 126 -0.34 13.77 5.60
N LEU A 127 -0.89 13.54 4.41
CA LEU A 127 -0.21 13.79 3.15
C LEU A 127 -0.77 14.99 2.37
N VAL A 128 -1.87 15.60 2.81
CA VAL A 128 -2.46 16.80 2.19
C VAL A 128 -2.75 16.58 0.69
N ARG A 129 -3.21 15.38 0.36
CA ARG A 129 -3.68 15.00 -0.98
C ARG A 129 -4.71 13.90 -0.88
N GLU A 130 -5.38 13.63 -1.99
CA GLU A 130 -6.23 12.45 -2.12
C GLU A 130 -5.39 11.23 -2.52
N PRO A 131 -5.80 10.02 -2.11
CA PRO A 131 -5.22 8.78 -2.60
C PRO A 131 -5.61 8.53 -4.05
N THR A 132 -4.80 7.76 -4.76
CA THR A 132 -5.15 7.18 -6.06
C THR A 132 -6.04 5.93 -5.87
N GLU A 133 -6.78 5.52 -6.91
CA GLU A 133 -7.59 4.29 -6.85
C GLU A 133 -6.77 3.03 -6.52
N ALA A 134 -5.51 2.99 -6.96
CA ALA A 134 -4.59 1.91 -6.62
C ALA A 134 -4.23 1.91 -5.14
N GLU A 135 -3.99 3.07 -4.53
CA GLU A 135 -3.69 3.20 -3.09
C GLU A 135 -4.90 2.81 -2.24
N ILE A 136 -6.11 3.25 -2.61
CA ILE A 136 -7.34 2.86 -1.93
C ILE A 136 -7.51 1.35 -2.00
N THR A 137 -7.36 0.77 -3.19
CA THR A 137 -7.50 -0.68 -3.40
C THR A 137 -6.47 -1.48 -2.63
N TYR A 138 -5.22 -1.01 -2.57
CA TYR A 138 -4.19 -1.63 -1.75
C TYR A 138 -4.59 -1.66 -0.27
N PHE A 139 -4.93 -0.50 0.31
CA PHE A 139 -5.28 -0.43 1.74
C PHE A 139 -6.54 -1.23 2.06
N ARG A 140 -7.55 -1.19 1.20
CA ARG A 140 -8.77 -2.00 1.33
C ARG A 140 -8.43 -3.48 1.43
N ASN A 141 -7.65 -4.00 0.48
CA ASN A 141 -7.26 -5.40 0.47
C ASN A 141 -6.39 -5.75 1.68
N TYR A 142 -5.44 -4.89 2.05
CA TYR A 142 -4.55 -5.11 3.17
C TYR A 142 -5.32 -5.20 4.51
N ILE A 143 -6.17 -4.22 4.79
CA ILE A 143 -6.98 -4.14 6.03
C ILE A 143 -8.00 -5.30 6.12
N LEU A 144 -8.58 -5.72 4.99
CA LEU A 144 -9.50 -6.85 4.95
C LEU A 144 -8.78 -8.19 5.13
N SER A 145 -7.55 -8.31 4.63
CA SER A 145 -6.77 -9.55 4.70
C SER A 145 -6.14 -9.81 6.07
N ASP A 146 -5.94 -8.76 6.88
CA ASP A 146 -5.32 -8.86 8.20
C ASP A 146 -6.13 -8.13 9.29
N PRO A 147 -6.77 -8.86 10.22
CA PRO A 147 -7.53 -8.27 11.31
C PRO A 147 -6.68 -7.52 12.34
N ASN A 148 -5.35 -7.67 12.31
CA ASN A 148 -4.43 -6.99 13.23
C ASN A 148 -4.00 -5.60 12.74
N VAL A 149 -4.35 -5.23 11.51
CA VAL A 149 -4.13 -3.86 11.03
C VAL A 149 -5.11 -2.94 11.73
N THR A 150 -4.60 -2.12 12.63
CA THR A 150 -5.38 -1.14 13.40
C THR A 150 -5.24 0.27 12.80
N PRO A 151 -6.16 1.20 13.12
CA PRO A 151 -5.99 2.61 12.76
C PRO A 151 -4.66 3.20 13.25
N GLU A 152 -4.18 2.77 14.42
CA GLU A 152 -2.92 3.21 15.00
C GLU A 152 -1.74 2.82 14.11
N LEU A 153 -1.70 1.57 13.66
CA LEU A 153 -0.64 1.07 12.77
C LEU A 153 -0.61 1.84 11.45
N VAL A 154 -1.78 2.17 10.90
CA VAL A 154 -1.87 2.95 9.68
C VAL A 154 -1.40 4.39 9.93
N TYR A 155 -1.86 5.06 11.00
CA TYR A 155 -1.38 6.42 11.30
C TYR A 155 0.12 6.45 11.56
N PHE A 156 0.66 5.44 12.25
CA PHE A 156 2.09 5.28 12.49
C PHE A 156 2.86 5.19 11.18
N SER A 157 2.43 4.35 10.23
CA SER A 157 3.12 4.19 8.94
C SER A 157 3.09 5.47 8.09
N PHE A 158 1.97 6.21 8.11
CA PHE A 158 1.88 7.49 7.42
C PHE A 158 2.80 8.54 8.03
N ALA A 159 2.81 8.65 9.37
CA ALA A 159 3.69 9.57 10.10
C ALA A 159 5.19 9.28 9.93
N LEU A 160 5.54 8.03 9.55
CA LEU A 160 6.91 7.61 9.30
C LEU A 160 7.29 7.66 7.81
N SER A 161 6.32 7.74 6.91
CA SER A 161 6.57 7.69 5.47
C SER A 161 7.50 8.81 4.98
N ASN A 162 8.31 8.52 3.97
CA ASN A 162 9.16 9.54 3.34
C ASN A 162 8.31 10.71 2.82
N GLU A 163 7.15 10.45 2.23
CA GLU A 163 6.28 11.51 1.72
C GLU A 163 5.85 12.48 2.83
N TYR A 164 5.66 11.99 4.06
CA TYR A 164 5.32 12.82 5.21
C TYR A 164 6.44 13.78 5.62
N LEU A 165 7.70 13.49 5.27
CA LEU A 165 8.85 14.34 5.61
C LEU A 165 8.99 15.57 4.71
N PHE A 166 8.24 15.66 3.60
CA PHE A 166 8.43 16.74 2.61
C PHE A 166 7.17 17.62 2.46
N TYR A 167 7.38 18.90 2.13
CA TYR A 167 6.37 19.81 1.57
C TYR A 167 6.46 19.84 0.07
#